data_AF-A0A957ET42-F1
#
_entry.id   AF-A0A957ET42-F1
#
_cell.length_a   1.000
_cell.length_b   1.000
_cell.length_c   1.000
_cell.angle_alpha   90.00
_cell.angle_beta   90.00
_cell.angle_gamma   90.00
#
_symmetry.space_group_name_H-M   'P 1'
#
loop_
_entity.id
_entity.type
_entity.pdbx_description
1 polymer ?
#
loop_
_entity_poly.entity_id
_entity_poly.type
_entity_poly.pdbx_seq_one_letter_code
_entity_poly.pdbx_strand_id
1 'polypeptide(L)'
;ANWAALVGGGKVHWLGRKRVRLDGMKEHVKIQATLPCGWANHILIHKQASLKEMNPEQPFYLLDDGTQPIPPLFYPMLNKCLALPLLPEWAGYLWENGRAHKLITLLDEGEGQGYAAWQVLPTGEKWLEVVKNGLQIKRLVF
;
A
#
# COMPACT_ATOMS: atom_id res chain seq x y z
N ALA A 1 -11.14 -18.57 -6.39
CA ALA A 1 -9.76 -19.02 -6.67
C ALA A 1 -9.23 -19.84 -5.48
N ASN A 2 -8.32 -20.77 -5.76
CA ASN A 2 -8.01 -21.99 -4.99
C ASN A 2 -7.29 -21.73 -3.65
N TRP A 3 -8.04 -21.49 -2.57
CA TRP A 3 -7.52 -21.34 -1.20
C TRP A 3 -6.79 -22.60 -0.69
N ALA A 4 -7.21 -23.79 -1.15
CA ALA A 4 -6.54 -25.04 -0.79
C ALA A 4 -5.10 -25.12 -1.32
N ALA A 5 -4.81 -24.49 -2.46
CA ALA A 5 -3.46 -24.42 -3.00
C ALA A 5 -2.51 -23.57 -2.12
N LEU A 6 -3.03 -22.49 -1.51
CA LEU A 6 -2.30 -21.59 -0.62
C LEU A 6 -1.95 -22.23 0.73
N VAL A 7 -2.84 -23.09 1.24
CA VAL A 7 -2.63 -23.85 2.47
C VAL A 7 -1.75 -25.09 2.23
N GLY A 8 -1.81 -25.67 1.02
CA GLY A 8 -1.10 -26.90 0.64
C GLY A 8 0.39 -26.76 0.27
N GLY A 9 1.02 -25.61 0.53
CA GLY A 9 2.47 -25.43 0.35
C GLY A 9 2.96 -25.19 -1.08
N GLY A 10 2.06 -25.05 -2.05
CA GLY A 10 2.41 -24.66 -3.41
C GLY A 10 2.86 -23.20 -3.44
N LYS A 11 4.13 -22.92 -3.79
CA LYS A 11 4.65 -21.55 -3.83
C LYS A 11 4.13 -20.69 -4.98
N VAL A 12 3.41 -21.28 -5.94
CA VAL A 12 3.03 -20.62 -7.20
C VAL A 12 1.53 -20.77 -7.43
N HIS A 13 0.86 -19.64 -7.66
CA HIS A 13 -0.57 -19.55 -7.90
C HIS A 13 -0.83 -18.75 -9.18
N TRP A 14 -1.98 -19.00 -9.79
CA TRP A 14 -2.44 -18.25 -10.95
C TRP A 14 -3.56 -17.31 -10.53
N LEU A 15 -3.38 -16.02 -10.79
CA LEU A 15 -4.40 -14.98 -10.67
C LEU A 15 -4.74 -14.51 -12.08
N GLY A 16 -5.87 -14.98 -12.61
CA GLY A 16 -6.20 -14.83 -14.03
C GLY A 16 -5.11 -15.47 -14.90
N ARG A 17 -4.42 -14.64 -15.71
CA ARG A 17 -3.30 -15.07 -16.57
C ARG A 17 -1.92 -14.80 -15.96
N LYS A 18 -1.85 -14.18 -14.78
CA LYS A 18 -0.57 -13.85 -14.12
C LYS A 18 -0.18 -14.99 -13.17
N ARG A 19 1.07 -15.43 -13.30
CA ARG A 19 1.71 -16.39 -12.39
C ARG A 19 2.30 -15.63 -11.21
N VAL A 20 1.78 -15.88 -10.01
CA VAL A 20 2.19 -15.22 -8.78
C VAL A 20 2.84 -16.22 -7.84
N ARG A 21 4.02 -15.88 -7.32
CA ARG A 21 4.67 -16.68 -6.28
C ARG A 21 4.25 -16.15 -4.91
N LEU A 22 3.67 -16.99 -4.06
CA LEU A 22 3.33 -16.65 -2.68
C LEU A 22 4.21 -17.51 -1.76
N ASP A 23 5.10 -16.88 -0.97
CA ASP A 23 5.95 -17.59 0.01
C ASP A 23 5.17 -17.80 1.32
N GLY A 24 4.07 -18.53 1.21
CA GLY A 24 3.19 -18.88 2.33
C GLY A 24 2.41 -17.71 2.94
N MET A 25 1.65 -18.01 4.00
CA MET A 25 0.78 -17.02 4.66
C MET A 25 1.54 -16.06 5.60
N LYS A 26 2.85 -16.22 5.81
CA LYS A 26 3.61 -15.40 6.78
C LYS A 26 3.62 -13.91 6.45
N GLU A 27 3.58 -13.57 5.16
CA GLU A 27 3.57 -12.17 4.69
C GLU A 27 2.17 -11.59 4.56
N HIS A 28 1.13 -12.34 4.94
CA HIS A 28 -0.26 -11.93 4.74
C HIS A 28 -1.05 -11.94 6.05
N VAL A 29 -1.95 -10.98 6.17
CA VAL A 29 -2.99 -10.93 7.18
C VAL A 29 -4.23 -11.58 6.59
N LYS A 30 -4.80 -12.56 7.32
CA LYS A 30 -6.06 -13.20 6.95
C LYS A 30 -7.22 -12.47 7.61
N ILE A 31 -8.10 -11.89 6.81
CA ILE A 31 -9.39 -11.35 7.26
C ILE A 31 -10.46 -12.37 6.91
N GLN A 32 -11.39 -12.62 7.83
CA GLN A 32 -12.46 -13.59 7.66
C GLN A 32 -13.78 -13.00 8.12
N ALA A 33 -14.85 -13.28 7.37
CA ALA A 33 -16.22 -12.97 7.75
C ALA A 33 -17.15 -14.14 7.40
N THR A 34 -18.14 -14.40 8.24
CA THR A 34 -19.20 -15.37 7.94
C THR A 34 -20.29 -14.69 7.14
N LEU A 35 -20.63 -15.26 5.98
CA LEU A 35 -21.70 -14.79 5.11
C LEU A 35 -23.07 -15.28 5.63
N PRO A 36 -24.18 -14.61 5.28
CA PRO A 36 -25.53 -15.01 5.70
C PRO A 36 -25.91 -16.46 5.34
N CYS A 37 -25.31 -17.03 4.30
CA CYS A 37 -25.50 -18.42 3.88
C CYS A 37 -24.65 -19.45 4.66
N GLY A 38 -23.93 -19.02 5.71
CA GLY A 38 -23.07 -19.88 6.53
C GLY A 38 -21.68 -20.14 5.93
N TRP A 39 -21.37 -19.62 4.75
CA TRP A 39 -20.03 -19.72 4.15
C TRP A 39 -19.06 -18.72 4.78
N ALA A 40 -17.77 -19.03 4.72
CA ALA A 40 -16.72 -18.10 5.14
C ALA A 40 -16.17 -17.33 3.92
N ASN A 41 -16.24 -16.01 3.98
CA ASN A 41 -15.46 -15.14 3.11
C ASN A 41 -14.09 -14.92 3.74
N HIS A 42 -13.04 -14.99 2.93
CA HIS A 42 -11.68 -14.76 3.36
C HIS A 42 -10.99 -13.77 2.42
N ILE A 43 -10.17 -12.89 2.97
CA ILE A 43 -9.33 -11.95 2.24
C ILE A 43 -7.91 -12.09 2.79
N LEU A 44 -6.92 -12.18 1.90
CA LEU A 44 -5.51 -12.04 2.27
C LEU A 44 -5.05 -10.65 1.89
N ILE A 45 -4.48 -9.93 2.86
CA ILE A 45 -3.86 -8.63 2.63
C ILE A 45 -2.39 -8.76 2.97
N HIS A 46 -1.50 -8.35 2.06
CA HIS A 46 -0.07 -8.34 2.36
C HIS A 46 0.20 -7.43 3.58
N LYS A 47 1.09 -7.82 4.49
CA LYS A 47 1.38 -7.05 5.73
C LYS A 47 1.77 -5.61 5.45
N GLN A 48 2.56 -5.41 4.38
CA GLN A 48 2.94 -4.07 3.90
C GLN A 48 1.79 -3.23 3.33
N ALA A 49 0.58 -3.78 3.17
CA ALA A 49 -0.64 -3.04 2.85
C ALA A 49 -1.52 -2.76 4.10
N SER A 50 -1.01 -3.06 5.29
CA SER A 50 -1.71 -2.89 6.57
C SER A 50 -0.98 -1.90 7.45
N LEU A 51 -1.64 -0.80 7.83
CA LEU A 51 -1.08 0.18 8.77
C LEU A 51 -0.61 -0.47 10.09
N LYS A 52 -1.31 -1.50 10.56
CA LYS A 52 -0.99 -2.19 11.81
C LYS A 52 0.26 -3.06 11.68
N GLU A 53 0.33 -3.85 10.62
CA GLU A 53 1.30 -4.95 10.48
C GLU A 53 2.54 -4.60 9.63
N MET A 54 2.52 -3.48 8.92
CA MET A 54 3.64 -3.06 8.07
C MET A 54 4.93 -2.85 8.87
N ASN A 55 6.07 -3.26 8.28
CA ASN A 55 7.39 -2.83 8.71
C ASN A 55 7.70 -1.47 8.04
N PRO A 56 7.90 -0.38 8.81
CA PRO A 56 8.13 0.96 8.27
C PRO A 56 9.41 1.12 7.45
N GLU A 57 10.38 0.21 7.58
CA GLU A 57 11.65 0.24 6.82
C GLU A 57 11.53 -0.36 5.41
N GLN A 58 10.40 -0.97 5.08
CA GLN A 58 10.18 -1.62 3.79
C GLN A 58 9.14 -0.87 2.94
N PRO A 59 9.17 -1.04 1.60
CA PRO A 59 8.11 -0.53 0.74
C PRO A 59 6.73 -0.97 1.22
N PHE A 60 5.81 -0.02 1.27
CA PHE A 60 4.43 -0.26 1.65
C PHE A 60 3.49 -0.10 0.45
N TYR A 61 2.31 -0.70 0.54
CA TYR A 61 1.34 -0.76 -0.53
C TYR A 61 0.04 -0.09 -0.14
N LEU A 62 -0.56 0.63 -1.07
CA LEU A 62 -1.85 1.29 -0.90
C LEU A 62 -2.84 0.69 -1.89
N LEU A 63 -4.05 0.44 -1.41
CA LEU A 63 -5.19 0.07 -2.23
C LEU A 63 -6.07 1.29 -2.42
N ASP A 64 -6.49 1.51 -3.65
CA ASP A 64 -7.25 2.67 -4.08
C ASP A 64 -8.46 2.20 -4.89
N ASP A 65 -9.66 2.53 -4.44
CA ASP A 65 -10.91 2.23 -5.14
C ASP A 65 -11.30 3.32 -6.17
N GLY A 66 -10.46 4.36 -6.30
CA GLY A 66 -10.69 5.49 -7.19
C GLY A 66 -11.77 6.46 -6.71
N THR A 67 -12.34 6.27 -5.51
CA THR A 67 -13.37 7.17 -4.98
C THR A 67 -12.80 8.44 -4.39
N GLN A 68 -11.52 8.42 -3.99
CA GLN A 68 -10.81 9.55 -3.41
C GLN A 68 -9.58 9.93 -4.23
N PRO A 69 -9.19 11.21 -4.26
CA PRO A 69 -8.00 11.66 -5.01
C PRO A 69 -6.68 11.11 -4.44
N ILE A 70 -6.69 10.70 -3.17
CA ILE A 70 -5.54 10.15 -2.45
C ILE A 70 -6.02 8.92 -1.68
N PRO A 71 -5.30 7.78 -1.73
CA PRO A 71 -5.64 6.62 -0.93
C PRO A 71 -5.68 6.98 0.57
N PRO A 72 -6.75 6.63 1.31
CA PRO A 72 -6.93 7.06 2.71
C PRO A 72 -5.79 6.66 3.65
N LEU A 73 -5.11 5.55 3.37
CA LEU A 73 -4.00 5.06 4.18
C LEU A 73 -2.64 5.71 3.84
N PHE A 74 -2.56 6.54 2.80
CA PHE A 74 -1.31 7.15 2.35
C PHE A 74 -0.61 7.93 3.47
N TYR A 75 -1.28 8.95 4.01
CA TYR A 75 -0.74 9.78 5.08
C TYR A 75 -0.34 8.98 6.33
N PRO A 76 -1.23 8.19 6.97
CA PRO A 76 -0.88 7.52 8.22
C PRO A 76 0.24 6.48 8.04
N MET A 77 0.30 5.78 6.90
CA MET A 77 1.39 4.84 6.63
C MET A 77 2.71 5.56 6.33
N LEU A 78 2.68 6.65 5.56
CA LEU A 78 3.89 7.45 5.30
C LEU A 78 4.44 8.07 6.60
N ASN A 79 3.56 8.65 7.41
CA ASN A 79 3.95 9.24 8.70
C ASN A 79 4.52 8.19 9.67
N LYS A 80 4.08 6.93 9.58
CA LYS A 80 4.68 5.82 10.33
C LYS A 80 6.09 5.46 9.85
N CYS A 81 6.40 5.68 8.57
CA CYS A 81 7.70 5.36 7.96
C CYS A 81 8.77 6.42 8.20
N LEU A 82 8.38 7.68 8.32
CA LEU A 82 9.34 8.78 8.42
C LEU A 82 9.60 9.13 9.88
N ALA A 83 10.87 9.42 10.18
CA ALA A 83 11.26 9.98 11.49
C ALA A 83 10.81 11.44 11.68
N LEU A 84 10.42 12.09 10.58
CA LEU A 84 9.89 13.45 10.52
C LEU A 84 8.39 13.42 10.86
N PRO A 85 7.89 14.27 11.77
CA PRO A 85 6.45 14.44 11.94
C PRO A 85 5.86 15.11 10.69
N LEU A 86 4.94 14.43 10.02
CA LEU A 86 4.17 14.99 8.91
C LEU A 86 2.85 15.57 9.41
N LEU A 87 2.37 16.62 8.75
CA LEU A 87 1.02 17.15 8.96
C LEU A 87 0.03 16.53 7.95
N PRO A 88 -1.22 16.21 8.35
CA PRO A 88 -2.23 15.62 7.46
C PRO A 88 -2.48 16.43 6.18
N GLU A 89 -2.50 17.75 6.28
CA GLU A 89 -2.71 18.70 5.18
C GLU A 89 -1.60 18.65 4.13
N TRP A 90 -0.42 18.10 4.45
CA TRP A 90 0.67 17.93 3.50
C TRP A 90 0.43 16.75 2.54
N ALA A 91 -0.54 15.89 2.82
CA ALA A 91 -0.79 14.66 2.05
C ALA A 91 -0.95 14.93 0.54
N GLY A 92 -1.66 15.99 0.14
CA GLY A 92 -1.82 16.34 -1.27
C GLY A 92 -0.49 16.64 -1.96
N TYR A 93 0.30 17.54 -1.35
CA TYR A 93 1.62 17.90 -1.88
C TYR A 93 2.57 16.69 -1.93
N LEU A 94 2.60 15.88 -0.87
CA LEU A 94 3.45 14.69 -0.78
C LEU A 94 3.04 13.60 -1.78
N TRP A 95 1.75 13.44 -2.04
CA TRP A 95 1.23 12.50 -3.03
C TRP A 95 1.68 12.88 -4.45
N GLU A 96 1.45 14.13 -4.84
CA GLU A 96 1.83 14.63 -6.17
C GLU A 96 3.35 14.56 -6.39
N ASN A 97 4.12 15.07 -5.43
CA ASN A 97 5.58 15.11 -5.56
C ASN A 97 6.20 13.72 -5.40
N GLY A 98 5.64 12.86 -4.53
CA GLY A 98 6.08 11.48 -4.41
C GLY A 98 5.93 10.72 -5.73
N ARG A 99 4.84 10.95 -6.46
CA ARG A 99 4.65 10.40 -7.81
C ARG A 99 5.65 10.99 -8.81
N ALA A 100 5.82 12.32 -8.83
CA ALA A 100 6.74 12.99 -9.74
C ALA A 100 8.20 12.52 -9.56
N HIS A 101 8.61 12.23 -8.32
CA HIS A 101 9.95 11.76 -7.97
C HIS A 101 10.09 10.22 -7.95
N LYS A 102 9.05 9.48 -8.41
CA LYS A 102 9.02 8.01 -8.42
C LYS A 102 9.21 7.36 -7.04
N LEU A 103 8.84 8.08 -5.98
CA LEU A 103 8.69 7.53 -4.62
C LEU A 103 7.37 6.77 -4.46
N ILE A 104 6.39 7.11 -5.29
CA ILE A 104 5.09 6.45 -5.38
C ILE A 104 4.93 5.94 -6.82
N THR A 105 4.75 4.63 -6.97
CA THR A 105 4.64 3.98 -8.28
C THR A 105 3.34 3.19 -8.36
N LEU A 106 2.63 3.34 -9.48
CA LEU A 106 1.44 2.52 -9.78
C LEU A 106 1.88 1.09 -10.09
N LEU A 107 1.28 0.12 -9.42
CA LEU A 107 1.53 -1.30 -9.64
C LEU A 107 0.64 -1.85 -10.75
N ASP A 108 1.17 -2.84 -11.47
CA ASP A 108 0.45 -3.59 -12.50
C ASP A 108 -0.25 -2.70 -13.54
N GLU A 109 0.27 -1.50 -13.82
CA GLU A 109 -0.33 -0.53 -14.75
C GLU A 109 -1.79 -0.15 -14.40
N GLY A 110 -2.20 -0.36 -13.14
CA GLY A 110 -3.58 -0.15 -12.70
C GLY A 110 -4.54 -1.29 -13.07
N GLU A 111 -4.06 -2.43 -13.58
CA GLU A 111 -4.84 -3.62 -13.91
C GLU A 111 -5.33 -4.42 -12.67
N GLY A 112 -5.80 -3.74 -11.62
CA GLY A 112 -6.46 -4.42 -10.51
C GLY A 112 -7.94 -4.66 -10.77
N GLN A 113 -8.52 -5.65 -10.08
CA GLN A 113 -9.94 -5.99 -10.19
C GLN A 113 -10.81 -4.96 -9.44
N GLY A 114 -10.99 -3.78 -10.04
CA GLY A 114 -11.77 -2.68 -9.46
C GLY A 114 -11.02 -1.81 -8.44
N TYR A 115 -9.71 -2.04 -8.29
CA TYR A 115 -8.83 -1.27 -7.41
C TYR A 115 -7.52 -0.98 -8.12
N ALA A 116 -6.96 0.21 -7.95
CA ALA A 116 -5.55 0.49 -8.24
C ALA A 116 -4.70 0.14 -7.01
N ALA A 117 -3.47 -0.30 -7.26
CA ALA A 117 -2.50 -0.56 -6.21
C ALA A 117 -1.28 0.34 -6.42
N TRP A 118 -0.78 0.95 -5.35
CA TRP A 118 0.39 1.81 -5.38
C TRP A 118 1.46 1.24 -4.46
N GLN A 119 2.73 1.31 -4.87
CA GLN A 119 3.88 1.06 -4.02
C GLN A 119 4.48 2.40 -3.59
N VAL A 120 4.79 2.54 -2.31
CA VAL A 120 5.46 3.72 -1.75
C VAL A 120 6.78 3.32 -1.12
N LEU A 121 7.85 4.04 -1.46
CA LEU A 121 9.19 3.83 -0.92
C LEU A 121 9.39 4.64 0.37
N PRO A 122 9.81 4.02 1.50
CA PRO A 122 10.04 4.71 2.77
C PRO A 122 11.44 5.37 2.83
N THR A 123 11.94 5.91 1.71
CA THR A 123 13.26 6.54 1.66
C THR A 123 13.25 7.90 2.36
N GLY A 124 13.63 7.92 3.63
CA GLY A 124 13.60 9.11 4.48
C GLY A 124 14.33 10.32 3.90
N GLU A 125 15.51 10.12 3.30
CA GLU A 125 16.30 11.21 2.69
C GLU A 125 15.56 11.88 1.53
N LYS A 126 14.99 11.10 0.61
CA LYS A 126 14.26 11.63 -0.55
C LYS A 126 12.95 12.32 -0.12
N TRP A 127 12.25 11.76 0.86
CA TRP A 127 11.07 12.41 1.41
C TRP A 127 11.41 13.72 2.12
N LEU A 128 12.54 13.77 2.82
CA LEU A 128 13.03 14.99 3.45
C LEU A 128 13.37 16.06 2.41
N GLU A 129 13.95 15.70 1.26
CA GLU A 129 14.18 16.63 0.14
C GLU A 129 12.86 17.22 -0.38
N VAL A 130 11.84 16.37 -0.59
CA VAL A 130 10.50 16.81 -1.01
C VAL A 130 9.91 17.79 0.01
N VAL A 131 9.99 17.48 1.29
CA VAL A 131 9.46 18.33 2.37
C VAL A 131 10.23 19.66 2.46
N LYS A 132 11.57 19.62 2.40
CA LYS A 132 12.41 20.81 2.38
C LYS A 132 12.06 21.73 1.22
N ASN A 133 11.90 21.19 0.02
CA ASN A 133 11.49 21.96 -1.14
C ASN A 133 10.10 22.58 -0.93
N GLY A 134 9.12 21.79 -0.47
CA GLY A 134 7.76 22.25 -0.20
C GLY A 134 7.69 23.41 0.81
N LEU A 135 8.49 23.36 1.86
CA LEU A 135 8.62 24.45 2.84
C LEU A 135 9.29 25.70 2.22
N GLN A 136 10.36 25.53 1.44
CA GLN A 136 11.07 26.64 0.77
C GLN A 136 10.15 27.41 -0.20
N ILE A 137 9.34 26.70 -0.98
CA ILE A 137 8.40 27.31 -1.93
C ILE A 137 7.05 27.68 -1.30
N LYS A 138 6.92 27.57 0.04
CA LYS A 138 5.69 27.87 0.81
C LYS A 138 4.45 27.10 0.36
N ARG A 139 4.63 25.89 -0.19
CA ARG A 139 3.56 24.94 -0.47
C ARG A 139 3.21 24.08 0.74
N LEU A 140 4.15 23.95 1.67
CA LEU A 140 3.96 23.40 3.01
C LEU A 140 4.07 24.52 4.04
N VAL A 141 3.23 24.47 5.07
CA VAL A 141 3.22 25.38 6.22
C VAL A 141 3.12 24.57 7.51
N PHE A 142 3.60 25.15 8.61
CA PHE A 142 3.50 24.59 9.97
C PHE A 142 2.18 24.96 10.64
#